data_AF-A0A433QDW3-F1
#
_entry.id   AF-A0A433QDW3-F1
#
_cell.length_a   1.000
_cell.length_b   1.000
_cell.length_c   1.000
_cell.angle_alpha   90.00
_cell.angle_beta   90.00
_cell.angle_gamma   90.00
#
_symmetry.space_group_name_H-M   'P 1'
#
loop_
_entity.id
_entity.type
_entity.pdbx_description
1 polymer ?
#
loop_
_entity_poly.entity_id
_entity_poly.type
_entity_poly.pdbx_seq_one_letter_code
_entity_poly.pdbx_strand_id
1 'polypeptide(L)'
;MPPKFRLTEKLRECLYYPDYWDRDPNLWGDVVDWDIYFAKKMPSCTPRDSHMALSVDLDLILEEISTDNFAYRKALVLRATLKKGDIDVSKIWKKHAKKVKTIGVNKRITKETINDKISNIAMHATANAAEEEFTKEHSRNSKR
;
A
#
# COMPACT_ATOMS: atom_id res chain seq x y z
N MET A 1 16.54 20.11 15.21
CA MET A 1 15.92 19.28 14.14
C MET A 1 15.64 20.19 12.96
N PRO A 2 15.96 19.79 11.71
CA PRO A 2 15.54 20.58 10.57
C PRO A 2 14.01 20.69 10.55
N PRO A 3 13.46 21.82 10.05
CA PRO A 3 12.01 21.99 9.95
C PRO A 3 11.44 20.84 9.12
N LYS A 4 10.42 20.15 9.67
CA LYS A 4 9.63 19.21 8.89
C LYS A 4 9.01 20.01 7.74
N PHE A 5 9.36 19.67 6.51
CA PHE A 5 8.71 20.24 5.33
C PHE A 5 7.19 20.15 5.51
N ARG A 6 6.51 21.27 5.29
CA ARG A 6 5.06 21.36 5.27
C ARG A 6 4.65 22.25 4.10
N LEU A 7 3.58 21.87 3.44
CA LEU A 7 2.96 22.71 2.43
C LEU A 7 2.36 23.95 3.10
N THR A 8 2.33 25.07 2.38
CA THR A 8 1.56 26.23 2.83
C THR A 8 0.07 25.88 2.81
N GLU A 9 -0.71 26.52 3.68
CA GLU A 9 -2.16 26.30 3.75
C GLU A 9 -2.83 26.58 2.40
N LYS A 10 -2.46 27.70 1.77
CA LYS A 10 -2.91 28.08 0.42
C LYS A 10 -2.62 26.98 -0.61
N LEU A 11 -1.40 26.43 -0.65
CA LEU A 11 -1.06 25.37 -1.60
C LEU A 11 -1.86 24.10 -1.30
N ARG A 12 -2.02 23.75 -0.03
CA ARG A 12 -2.78 22.58 0.41
C ARG A 12 -4.25 22.64 -0.01
N GLU A 13 -4.86 23.83 -0.03
CA GLU A 13 -6.23 24.04 -0.49
C GLU A 13 -6.37 23.96 -2.01
N CYS A 14 -5.31 24.27 -2.77
CA CYS A 14 -5.33 24.20 -4.24
C CYS A 14 -5.08 22.78 -4.78
N LEU A 15 -4.43 21.91 -4.01
CA LEU A 15 -4.13 20.54 -4.45
C LEU A 15 -5.38 19.66 -4.48
N TYR A 16 -5.47 18.77 -5.46
CA TYR A 16 -6.54 17.78 -5.53
C TYR A 16 -6.33 16.66 -4.50
N TYR A 17 -5.07 16.30 -4.23
CA TYR A 17 -4.71 15.22 -3.30
C TYR A 17 -3.72 15.70 -2.23
N PRO A 18 -4.09 16.71 -1.42
CA PRO A 18 -3.17 17.34 -0.47
C PRO A 18 -2.62 16.36 0.57
N ASP A 19 -3.38 15.33 0.94
CA ASP A 19 -2.95 14.29 1.87
C ASP A 19 -1.81 13.40 1.34
N TYR A 20 -1.65 13.31 0.02
CA TYR A 20 -0.49 12.64 -0.56
C TYR A 20 0.78 13.49 -0.40
N TRP A 21 0.66 14.80 -0.58
CA TRP A 21 1.78 15.73 -0.67
C TRP A 21 2.19 16.33 0.68
N ASP A 22 1.26 16.43 1.63
CA ASP A 22 1.45 16.94 3.00
C ASP A 22 2.17 15.91 3.89
N ARG A 23 3.30 15.43 3.39
CA ARG A 23 4.23 14.52 4.05
C ARG A 23 5.66 14.86 3.66
N ASP A 24 6.61 14.24 4.33
CA ASP A 24 8.03 14.40 4.01
C ASP A 24 8.28 14.10 2.50
N PRO A 25 8.92 15.01 1.74
CA PRO A 25 9.20 14.81 0.32
C PRO A 25 10.04 13.57 0.01
N ASN A 26 10.82 13.08 0.99
CA ASN A 26 11.53 11.80 0.87
C ASN A 26 10.58 10.61 0.71
N LEU A 27 9.32 10.76 1.15
CA LEU A 27 8.27 9.75 1.07
C LEU A 27 7.32 9.95 -0.12
N TRP A 28 7.56 10.91 -1.01
CA TRP A 28 6.70 11.15 -2.18
C TRP A 28 6.76 10.03 -3.24
N GLY A 29 7.70 9.09 -3.11
CA GLY A 29 7.78 7.90 -3.97
C GLY A 29 8.15 8.22 -5.42
N ASP A 30 7.73 7.34 -6.33
CA ASP A 30 7.75 7.53 -7.78
C ASP A 30 6.31 7.60 -8.37
N VAL A 31 6.20 7.64 -9.70
CA VAL A 31 4.89 7.64 -10.39
C VAL A 31 4.06 6.38 -10.08
N VAL A 32 4.70 5.24 -9.85
CA VAL A 32 4.01 3.98 -9.52
C VAL A 32 3.41 4.05 -8.11
N ASP A 33 4.12 4.66 -7.16
CA ASP A 33 3.60 4.89 -5.80
C ASP A 33 2.38 5.81 -5.82
N TRP A 34 2.40 6.84 -6.69
CA TRP A 34 1.23 7.68 -6.95
C TRP A 34 0.07 6.87 -7.53
N ASP A 35 0.29 6.07 -8.58
CA ASP A 35 -0.77 5.27 -9.20
C ASP A 35 -1.43 4.31 -8.19
N ILE A 36 -0.63 3.71 -7.30
CA ILE A 36 -1.13 2.85 -6.22
C ILE A 36 -2.01 3.63 -5.25
N TYR A 37 -1.60 4.84 -4.86
CA TYR A 37 -2.39 5.69 -4.00
C TYR A 37 -3.69 6.11 -4.69
N PHE A 38 -3.61 6.58 -5.93
CA PHE A 38 -4.74 7.08 -6.70
C PHE A 38 -5.78 6.00 -6.96
N ALA A 39 -5.36 4.80 -7.38
CA ALA A 39 -6.26 3.68 -7.62
C ALA A 39 -6.99 3.19 -6.36
N LYS A 40 -6.38 3.36 -5.17
CA LYS A 40 -7.05 3.07 -3.89
C LYS A 40 -8.11 4.12 -3.56
N LYS A 41 -7.84 5.38 -3.89
CA LYS A 41 -8.72 6.52 -3.58
C LYS A 41 -9.88 6.64 -4.57
N MET A 42 -9.65 6.30 -5.84
CA MET A 42 -10.63 6.35 -6.93
C MET A 42 -10.74 4.97 -7.62
N PRO A 43 -11.49 4.03 -7.03
CA PRO A 43 -11.74 2.74 -7.67
C PRO A 43 -12.52 2.97 -8.97
N SER A 44 -12.00 2.48 -10.10
CA SER A 44 -12.50 2.69 -11.47
C SER A 44 -11.84 3.83 -12.27
N CYS A 45 -10.82 4.49 -11.73
CA CYS A 45 -10.05 5.45 -12.52
C CYS A 45 -9.23 4.79 -13.63
N THR A 46 -8.99 5.54 -14.71
CA THR A 46 -8.03 5.14 -15.74
C THR A 46 -6.61 5.61 -15.40
N PRO A 47 -5.58 5.02 -16.02
CA PRO A 47 -4.22 5.54 -15.91
C PRO A 47 -4.09 6.99 -16.36
N ARG A 48 -4.87 7.39 -17.37
CA ARG A 48 -4.91 8.77 -17.87
C ARG A 48 -5.39 9.72 -16.79
N ASP A 49 -6.43 9.35 -16.04
CA ASP A 49 -6.95 10.17 -14.94
C ASP A 49 -5.93 10.32 -13.82
N SER A 50 -5.22 9.24 -13.48
CA SER A 50 -4.17 9.27 -12.46
C SER A 50 -3.01 10.18 -12.85
N HIS A 51 -2.52 10.08 -14.09
CA HIS A 51 -1.43 10.92 -14.58
C HIS A 51 -1.86 12.38 -14.78
N MET A 52 -3.11 12.63 -15.17
CA MET A 52 -3.66 13.99 -15.29
C MET A 52 -3.75 14.64 -13.91
N ALA A 53 -4.24 13.93 -12.90
CA ALA A 53 -4.25 14.43 -11.52
C ALA A 53 -2.83 14.69 -10.99
N LEU A 54 -1.90 13.75 -11.21
CA LEU A 54 -0.49 13.94 -10.83
C LEU A 54 0.13 15.15 -11.53
N SER A 55 -0.18 15.33 -12.82
CA SER A 55 0.30 16.47 -13.61
C SER A 55 -0.12 17.80 -13.00
N VAL A 56 -1.40 17.95 -12.67
CA VAL A 56 -1.95 19.20 -12.17
C VAL A 56 -1.40 19.53 -10.78
N ASP A 57 -1.39 18.55 -9.87
CA ASP A 57 -0.82 18.75 -8.53
C ASP A 57 0.67 19.12 -8.59
N LEU A 58 1.45 18.49 -9.46
CA LEU A 58 2.87 18.80 -9.64
C LEU A 58 3.11 20.19 -10.22
N ASP A 59 2.28 20.66 -11.15
CA ASP A 59 2.40 22.02 -11.69
C ASP A 59 2.16 23.07 -10.58
N LEU A 60 1.10 22.89 -9.77
CA LEU A 60 0.82 23.75 -8.62
C LEU A 60 1.97 23.76 -7.59
N ILE A 61 2.54 22.59 -7.30
CA ILE A 61 3.69 22.47 -6.39
C ILE A 61 4.91 23.21 -6.94
N LEU A 62 5.17 23.09 -8.25
CA LEU A 62 6.32 23.73 -8.90
C LEU A 62 6.16 25.25 -9.03
N GLU A 63 4.94 25.76 -9.05
CA GLU A 63 4.66 27.20 -9.08
C GLU A 63 4.86 27.87 -7.72
N GLU A 64 4.54 27.18 -6.62
CA GLU A 64 4.52 27.79 -5.28
C GLU A 64 5.77 27.47 -4.44
N ILE A 65 6.43 26.32 -4.65
CA ILE A 65 7.62 25.94 -3.87
C ILE A 65 8.89 26.55 -4.47
N SER A 66 9.76 27.07 -3.60
CA SER A 66 11.08 27.59 -4.00
C SER A 66 11.99 26.53 -4.65
N THR A 67 12.74 26.94 -5.67
CA THR A 67 13.59 26.07 -6.50
C THR A 67 14.78 25.44 -5.76
N ASP A 68 15.20 26.05 -4.66
CA ASP A 68 16.23 25.52 -3.76
C ASP A 68 15.73 24.37 -2.87
N ASN A 69 14.41 24.20 -2.76
CA ASN A 69 13.79 23.19 -1.92
C ASN A 69 13.92 21.78 -2.51
N PHE A 70 14.20 20.79 -1.67
CA PHE A 70 14.23 19.39 -2.06
C PHE A 70 12.89 18.89 -2.62
N ALA A 71 11.77 19.37 -2.07
CA ALA A 71 10.43 19.07 -2.57
C ALA A 71 10.25 19.52 -4.03
N TYR A 72 10.77 20.70 -4.38
CA TYR A 72 10.75 21.20 -5.75
C TYR A 72 11.51 20.26 -6.69
N ARG A 73 12.73 19.86 -6.32
CA ARG A 73 13.54 18.91 -7.12
C ARG A 73 12.83 17.57 -7.29
N LYS A 74 12.18 17.08 -6.23
CA LYS A 74 11.41 15.83 -6.26
C LYS A 74 10.19 15.93 -7.19
N ALA A 75 9.43 17.02 -7.09
CA ALA A 75 8.30 17.31 -7.98
C ALA A 75 8.76 17.41 -9.44
N LEU A 76 9.88 18.08 -9.69
CA LEU A 76 10.44 18.23 -11.04
C LEU A 76 10.81 16.88 -11.67
N VAL A 77 11.40 15.96 -10.90
CA VAL A 77 11.72 14.60 -11.36
C VAL A 77 10.44 13.81 -11.69
N LEU A 78 9.42 13.88 -10.83
CA LEU A 78 8.13 13.23 -11.09
C LEU A 78 7.48 13.80 -12.36
N ARG A 79 7.51 15.13 -12.51
CA ARG A 79 6.95 15.84 -13.67
C ARG A 79 7.67 15.48 -14.96
N ALA A 80 9.00 15.41 -14.94
CA ALA A 80 9.80 14.98 -16.08
C ALA A 80 9.55 13.51 -16.45
N THR A 81 9.31 12.64 -15.45
CA THR A 81 8.97 11.24 -15.66
C THR A 81 7.62 11.09 -16.37
N LEU A 82 6.64 11.94 -16.02
CA LEU A 82 5.37 12.03 -16.73
C LEU A 82 5.52 12.60 -18.15
N LYS A 83 6.32 13.64 -18.37
CA LYS A 83 6.49 14.27 -19.70
C LYS A 83 7.26 13.42 -20.69
N LYS A 84 8.20 12.58 -20.22
CA LYS A 84 8.78 11.53 -21.07
C LYS A 84 7.74 10.48 -21.46
N GLY A 85 6.55 10.51 -20.84
CA GLY A 85 5.48 9.53 -20.81
C GLY A 85 4.40 9.57 -21.91
N ASP A 86 4.76 9.81 -23.18
CA ASP A 86 4.26 8.93 -24.26
C ASP A 86 4.85 7.50 -24.14
N ILE A 87 5.61 7.22 -23.06
CA ILE A 87 6.00 5.90 -22.59
C ILE A 87 4.75 5.08 -22.23
N ASP A 88 4.43 4.15 -23.12
CA ASP A 88 3.61 2.93 -22.95
C ASP A 88 3.08 2.73 -21.52
N VAL A 89 2.01 3.46 -21.21
CA VAL A 89 1.27 3.39 -19.94
C VAL A 89 0.84 1.94 -19.65
N SER A 90 0.72 1.10 -20.69
CA SER A 90 0.47 -0.34 -20.54
C SER A 90 1.63 -1.07 -19.86
N LYS A 91 2.90 -0.69 -20.03
CA LYS A 91 4.04 -1.35 -19.37
C LYS A 91 4.08 -1.05 -17.88
N ILE A 92 3.81 0.20 -17.49
CA ILE A 92 3.75 0.60 -16.08
C ILE A 92 2.55 -0.09 -15.42
N TRP A 93 1.38 -0.08 -16.07
CA TRP A 93 0.19 -0.77 -15.57
C TRP A 93 0.34 -2.30 -15.54
N LYS A 94 1.07 -2.90 -16.48
CA LYS A 94 1.44 -4.33 -16.45
C LYS A 94 2.36 -4.64 -15.26
N LYS A 95 3.32 -3.77 -14.94
CA LYS A 95 4.14 -3.90 -13.72
C LYS A 95 3.30 -3.74 -12.46
N HIS A 96 2.38 -2.78 -12.43
CA HIS A 96 1.43 -2.60 -11.33
C HIS A 96 0.52 -3.81 -11.15
N ALA A 97 -0.13 -4.29 -12.22
CA ALA A 97 -0.97 -5.48 -12.20
C ALA A 97 -0.19 -6.72 -11.72
N LYS A 98 1.07 -6.87 -12.12
CA LYS A 98 1.97 -7.91 -11.57
C LYS A 98 2.20 -7.70 -10.07
N LYS A 99 2.56 -6.50 -9.62
CA LYS A 99 2.83 -6.19 -8.21
C LYS A 99 1.58 -6.38 -7.33
N VAL A 100 0.41 -5.96 -7.79
CA VAL A 100 -0.89 -6.17 -7.12
C VAL A 100 -1.24 -7.65 -7.06
N LYS A 101 -1.04 -8.40 -8.15
CA LYS A 101 -1.20 -9.87 -8.14
C LYS A 101 -0.26 -10.51 -7.13
N THR A 102 1.01 -10.15 -7.10
CA THR A 102 1.99 -10.69 -6.13
C THR A 102 1.61 -10.34 -4.68
N ILE A 103 1.18 -9.11 -4.40
CA ILE A 103 0.73 -8.71 -3.07
C ILE A 103 -0.55 -9.47 -2.67
N GLY A 104 -1.49 -9.64 -3.60
CA GLY A 104 -2.72 -10.40 -3.38
C GLY A 104 -2.48 -11.89 -3.17
N VAL A 105 -1.52 -12.47 -3.88
CA VAL A 105 -1.06 -13.86 -3.71
C VAL A 105 -0.36 -14.02 -2.37
N ASN A 106 0.56 -13.12 -2.00
CA ASN A 106 1.22 -13.16 -0.70
C ASN A 106 0.21 -13.05 0.45
N LYS A 107 -0.79 -12.16 0.37
CA LYS A 107 -1.87 -12.07 1.36
C LYS A 107 -2.71 -13.35 1.45
N ARG A 108 -2.97 -14.04 0.33
CA ARG A 108 -3.69 -15.33 0.31
C ARG A 108 -2.86 -16.45 0.95
N ILE A 109 -1.59 -16.57 0.57
CA ILE A 109 -0.65 -17.53 1.15
C ILE A 109 -0.53 -17.32 2.65
N THR A 110 -0.40 -16.08 3.12
CA THR A 110 -0.34 -15.79 4.57
C THR A 110 -1.63 -16.22 5.28
N LYS A 111 -2.81 -15.98 4.69
CA LYS A 111 -4.10 -16.41 5.27
C LYS A 111 -4.25 -17.93 5.29
N GLU A 112 -3.93 -18.62 4.20
CA GLU A 112 -3.97 -20.08 4.11
C GLU A 112 -3.00 -20.71 5.11
N THR A 113 -1.77 -20.19 5.20
CA THR A 113 -0.77 -20.67 6.17
C THR A 113 -1.22 -20.48 7.63
N ILE A 114 -1.94 -19.38 7.94
CA ILE A 114 -2.50 -19.15 9.27
C ILE A 114 -3.67 -20.12 9.54
N ASN A 115 -4.55 -20.31 8.56
CA ASN A 115 -5.68 -21.23 8.68
C ASN A 115 -5.21 -22.69 8.88
N ASP A 116 -4.20 -23.13 8.14
CA ASP A 116 -3.65 -24.49 8.28
C ASP A 116 -3.02 -24.69 9.66
N LYS A 117 -2.33 -23.67 10.19
CA LYS A 117 -1.78 -23.70 11.56
C LYS A 117 -2.89 -23.79 12.61
N ILE A 118 -3.98 -23.04 12.45
CA ILE A 118 -5.13 -23.09 13.38
C ILE A 118 -5.80 -24.46 13.31
N SER A 119 -6.02 -25.01 12.11
CA SER A 119 -6.59 -26.35 11.93
C SER A 119 -5.74 -27.43 12.57
N ASN A 120 -4.41 -27.38 12.41
CA ASN A 120 -3.50 -28.33 13.04
C ASN A 120 -3.52 -28.24 14.57
N ILE A 121 -3.53 -27.02 15.14
CA ILE A 121 -3.62 -26.82 16.59
C ILE A 121 -4.96 -27.36 17.13
N ALA A 122 -6.06 -27.10 16.43
CA ALA A 122 -7.39 -27.59 16.81
C ALA A 122 -7.46 -29.13 16.81
N MET A 123 -6.88 -29.78 15.79
CA MET A 123 -6.79 -31.24 15.71
C MET A 123 -6.00 -31.84 16.87
N HIS A 124 -4.84 -31.28 17.22
CA HIS A 124 -4.05 -31.76 18.36
C HIS A 124 -4.74 -31.53 19.71
N ALA A 125 -5.40 -30.39 19.91
CA ALA A 125 -6.18 -30.13 21.12
C ALA A 125 -7.34 -31.13 21.27
N THR A 126 -7.98 -31.51 20.16
CA THR A 126 -9.08 -32.49 20.15
C THR A 126 -8.57 -33.90 20.45
N ALA A 127 -7.41 -34.29 19.89
CA ALA A 127 -6.78 -35.56 20.18
C ALA A 127 -6.37 -35.67 21.67
N ASN A 128 -5.76 -34.62 22.22
CA ASN A 128 -5.38 -34.60 23.64
C ASN A 128 -6.59 -34.65 24.58
N ALA A 129 -7.69 -33.97 24.23
CA ALA A 129 -8.94 -34.04 24.99
C ALA A 129 -9.57 -35.44 24.97
N ALA A 130 -9.52 -36.13 23.81
CA ALA A 130 -9.98 -37.50 23.68
C ALA A 130 -9.12 -38.49 24.50
N GLU A 131 -7.80 -38.28 24.55
CA GLU A 131 -6.89 -39.08 25.39
C GLU A 131 -7.12 -38.85 26.90
N GLU A 132 -7.43 -37.62 27.32
CA GLU A 132 -7.80 -37.31 28.71
C GLU A 132 -9.15 -37.93 29.13
N GLU A 133 -10.13 -38.00 28.22
CA GLU A 133 -11.41 -38.66 28.50
C GLU A 133 -11.25 -40.18 28.58
N PHE A 134 -10.48 -40.78 27.66
CA PHE A 134 -10.21 -42.21 27.66
C PHE A 134 -9.48 -42.67 28.92
N THR A 135 -8.50 -41.89 29.40
CA THR A 135 -7.75 -42.19 30.64
C THR A 135 -8.57 -41.96 31.92
N LYS A 136 -9.48 -40.99 31.95
CA LYS A 136 -10.42 -40.78 33.06
C LYS A 136 -11.48 -41.89 33.16
N GLU A 137 -11.97 -42.39 32.03
CA GLU A 137 -12.93 -43.50 31.96
C GLU A 137 -12.29 -44.81 32.46
N HIS A 138 -11.05 -45.10 32.03
CA HIS A 138 -10.31 -46.30 32.46
C HIS A 138 -9.96 -46.30 33.96
N SER A 139 -9.60 -45.13 34.52
CA SER A 139 -9.34 -44.98 35.96
C SER A 139 -10.60 -45.13 36.83
N ARG A 140 -11.78 -44.72 36.32
CA ARG A 140 -13.07 -44.91 37.00
C ARG A 140 -13.52 -46.38 37.02
N ASN A 141 -13.32 -47.11 35.93
CA ASN A 141 -13.70 -48.53 35.85
C ASN A 141 -12.75 -49.49 36.60
N SER A 142 -11.52 -49.07 36.91
CA SER A 142 -10.55 -49.90 37.67
C SER A 142 -10.70 -49.82 39.20
N LYS A 143 -11.61 -48.98 39.73
CA LYS A 143 -11.82 -48.79 41.19
C LYS A 143 -13.15 -49.39 41.70
N ARG A 144 -13.79 -50.26 40.92
CA ARG A 144 -15.08 -50.88 41.27
C ARG A 144 -14.92 -52.36 41.58
#